data_AF-A0AB34JCM8-F1
#
_entry.id   AF-A0AB34JCM8-F1
#
_cell.length_a   1.000
_cell.length_b   1.000
_cell.length_c   1.000
_cell.angle_alpha   90.00
_cell.angle_beta   90.00
_cell.angle_gamma   90.00
#
_symmetry.space_group_name_H-M   'P 1'
#
loop_
_entity.id
_entity.type
_entity.pdbx_description
1 polymer ?
#
loop_
_entity_poly.entity_id
_entity_poly.type
_entity_poly.pdbx_seq_one_letter_code
_entity_poly.pdbx_strand_id
1 'polypeptide(L)'
;MEPLRRGCRRACTNSCSKARDGRCHDGWLGDETPVGRPDCPLGSDCADCGARQLCGLPGTKLTLPLAVLPNAQTTSLRLSQIIFMVMGSTRYRQRTLRTQRTWCSIDGVRCLFFSDDSPVAGGDSVGHSELDREPFPSVRVRAPRPPRSCCTRRGRSKSFFCEHHRLITLQAQYRFLPALQVVRTSAAFKAGKFRWVVLVDDDSFVFPRRLRWLLSRLDYRKLVYLGDFGSSGEATQMHIPHFACGGGGSILSAAALERMELMDCLRQFRGRCMQSDWMIGGCARRHNVSFLRELGCGTCDPRRIDVKAIYSRLKEDRCFFLQNADAIAKHLPSGAHSPAILHGLGTAEATESFFWKHASHFNRTGSQGHATRIS
;
A
#
# COMPACT_ATOMS: atom_id res chain seq x y z
N MET A 1 5.51 37.52 0.33
CA MET A 1 5.82 36.08 0.42
C MET A 1 5.39 35.58 1.78
N GLU A 2 4.56 34.55 1.85
CA GLU A 2 4.17 33.93 3.13
C GLU A 2 5.41 33.31 3.80
N PRO A 3 5.64 33.51 5.11
CA PRO A 3 6.83 32.99 5.79
C PRO A 3 6.84 31.45 5.79
N LEU A 4 8.01 30.87 5.49
CA LEU A 4 8.18 29.41 5.49
C LEU A 4 7.97 28.87 6.91
N ARG A 5 7.15 27.82 7.05
CA ARG A 5 6.99 27.07 8.30
C ARG A 5 8.37 26.56 8.78
N ARG A 6 8.64 26.67 10.07
CA ARG A 6 9.91 26.20 10.69
C ARG A 6 10.18 24.74 10.32
N GLY A 7 11.40 24.43 9.87
CA GLY A 7 11.79 23.10 9.40
C GLY A 7 11.39 22.78 7.95
N CYS A 8 10.80 23.74 7.23
CA CYS A 8 10.48 23.64 5.82
C CYS A 8 11.40 24.51 4.95
N ARG A 9 11.67 24.05 3.75
CA ARG A 9 12.42 24.78 2.71
C ARG A 9 11.63 24.81 1.41
N ARG A 10 11.89 25.82 0.59
CA ARG A 10 11.46 25.82 -0.81
C ARG A 10 12.45 24.95 -1.61
N ALA A 11 11.95 23.96 -2.35
CA ALA A 11 12.72 23.10 -3.23
C ALA A 11 12.35 23.41 -4.68
N CYS A 12 13.34 23.89 -5.44
CA CYS A 12 13.23 24.18 -6.85
C CYS A 12 14.65 24.20 -7.43
N THR A 13 15.12 23.07 -7.94
CA THR A 13 16.49 22.94 -8.45
C THR A 13 16.59 22.94 -9.97
N ASN A 14 15.49 22.62 -10.68
CA ASN A 14 15.50 22.41 -12.14
C ASN A 14 16.67 21.53 -12.60
N SER A 15 16.99 20.50 -11.81
CA SER A 15 18.25 19.75 -11.93
C SER A 15 18.10 18.44 -12.70
N CYS A 16 16.90 18.04 -13.10
CA CYS A 16 16.70 16.87 -13.95
C CYS A 16 16.70 17.27 -15.44
N SER A 17 16.94 16.31 -16.34
CA SER A 17 17.00 16.56 -17.78
C SER A 17 15.66 16.99 -18.40
N LYS A 18 14.54 16.65 -17.77
CA LYS A 18 13.18 17.02 -18.21
C LYS A 18 12.61 18.24 -17.48
N ALA A 19 13.43 18.98 -16.73
CA ALA A 19 12.95 20.02 -15.83
C ALA A 19 12.27 21.26 -16.49
N ARG A 20 12.16 21.27 -17.82
CA ARG A 20 11.78 22.42 -18.66
C ARG A 20 11.19 21.98 -20.01
N ASP A 21 10.66 20.77 -20.10
CA ASP A 21 10.08 20.26 -21.36
C ASP A 21 8.59 20.64 -21.53
N GLY A 22 8.06 21.43 -20.60
CA GLY A 22 6.69 21.94 -20.60
C GLY A 22 5.70 20.98 -19.97
N ARG A 23 6.16 19.89 -19.34
CA ARG A 23 5.33 18.93 -18.62
C ARG A 23 5.89 18.73 -17.22
N CYS A 24 5.02 18.48 -16.25
CA CYS A 24 5.46 18.16 -14.90
C CYS A 24 5.84 16.67 -14.79
N HIS A 25 7.03 16.38 -14.27
CA HIS A 25 7.69 15.06 -14.20
C HIS A 25 8.14 14.64 -12.79
N ASP A 26 7.86 15.46 -11.76
CA ASP A 26 8.44 15.29 -10.41
C ASP A 26 7.68 14.31 -9.49
N GLY A 27 6.66 13.61 -10.00
CA GLY A 27 5.96 12.53 -9.28
C GLY A 27 4.77 12.95 -8.43
N TRP A 28 4.47 14.25 -8.31
CA TRP A 28 3.48 14.81 -7.39
C TRP A 28 2.21 15.33 -8.11
N LEU A 29 1.37 16.11 -7.41
CA LEU A 29 0.25 16.82 -8.02
C LEU A 29 0.72 17.67 -9.21
N GLY A 30 0.03 17.49 -10.33
CA GLY A 30 0.37 18.10 -11.61
C GLY A 30 1.21 17.20 -12.52
N ASP A 31 1.79 16.11 -12.02
CA ASP A 31 2.58 15.20 -12.85
C ASP A 31 1.70 14.57 -13.95
N GLU A 32 2.05 14.90 -15.18
CA GLU A 32 1.34 14.46 -16.38
C GLU A 32 1.89 13.13 -16.91
N THR A 33 3.05 12.69 -16.43
CA THR A 33 3.58 11.37 -16.77
C THR A 33 2.71 10.31 -16.12
N PRO A 34 1.90 9.58 -16.92
CA PRO A 34 0.95 8.67 -16.33
C PRO A 34 1.70 7.42 -15.82
N VAL A 35 2.81 7.06 -16.46
CA VAL A 35 3.32 5.70 -16.49
C VAL A 35 4.77 5.64 -16.02
N GLY A 36 5.08 4.76 -15.07
CA GLY A 36 6.48 4.38 -14.80
C GLY A 36 7.01 4.84 -13.44
N ARG A 37 8.28 5.22 -13.38
CA ARG A 37 8.88 5.96 -12.26
C ARG A 37 8.89 7.44 -12.70
N PRO A 38 8.60 8.42 -11.82
CA PRO A 38 8.77 9.82 -12.20
C PRO A 38 10.17 10.04 -12.75
N ASP A 39 10.26 10.76 -13.87
CA ASP A 39 11.52 11.03 -14.55
C ASP A 39 12.42 11.96 -13.72
N CYS A 40 11.79 12.76 -12.85
CA CYS A 40 12.46 13.75 -12.03
C CYS A 40 12.23 13.48 -10.54
N PRO A 41 13.25 13.64 -9.68
CA PRO A 41 13.05 13.74 -8.24
C PRO A 41 12.09 14.88 -7.86
N LEU A 42 11.32 14.70 -6.79
CA LEU A 42 10.40 15.71 -6.28
C LEU A 42 11.07 17.09 -6.11
N GLY A 43 10.50 18.13 -6.73
CA GLY A 43 11.02 19.50 -6.71
C GLY A 43 12.23 19.77 -7.61
N SER A 44 12.64 18.81 -8.45
CA SER A 44 13.72 18.99 -9.43
C SER A 44 13.26 19.40 -10.83
N ASP A 45 11.94 19.43 -11.05
CA ASP A 45 11.30 19.91 -12.27
C ASP A 45 10.32 21.04 -11.92
N CYS A 46 10.83 22.12 -11.35
CA CYS A 46 9.97 23.20 -10.85
C CYS A 46 9.66 24.27 -11.89
N ALA A 47 10.33 24.27 -13.06
CA ALA A 47 9.94 25.16 -14.15
C ALA A 47 8.56 24.76 -14.69
N ASP A 48 8.27 23.46 -14.71
CA ASP A 48 7.00 22.93 -15.19
C ASP A 48 6.04 22.56 -14.02
N CYS A 49 6.54 21.98 -12.92
CA CYS A 49 5.70 21.61 -11.77
C CYS A 49 5.45 22.73 -10.74
N GLY A 50 6.19 23.85 -10.84
CA GLY A 50 6.26 24.88 -9.81
C GLY A 50 7.11 24.46 -8.60
N ALA A 51 7.48 25.46 -7.77
CA ALA A 51 8.30 25.21 -6.59
C ALA A 51 7.55 24.39 -5.53
N ARG A 52 8.26 23.44 -4.89
CA ARG A 52 7.70 22.60 -3.81
C ARG A 52 8.11 23.16 -2.44
N GLN A 53 7.22 23.06 -1.45
CA GLN A 53 7.59 23.31 -0.06
C GLN A 53 7.77 21.98 0.64
N LEU A 54 9.00 21.69 1.05
CA LEU A 54 9.41 20.42 1.62
C LEU A 54 9.81 20.61 3.08
N CYS A 55 9.31 19.75 3.96
CA CYS A 55 9.53 19.84 5.40
C CYS A 55 10.17 18.57 5.94
N GLY A 56 11.20 18.73 6.78
CA GLY A 56 11.78 17.63 7.52
C GLY A 56 10.84 17.17 8.63
N LEU A 57 10.65 15.86 8.78
CA LEU A 57 9.89 15.31 9.90
C LEU A 57 10.78 15.19 11.15
N PRO A 58 10.35 15.72 12.31
CA PRO A 58 11.14 15.65 13.54
C PRO A 58 11.55 14.22 13.91
N GLY A 59 12.84 14.04 14.23
CA GLY A 59 13.40 12.75 14.62
C GLY A 59 13.67 11.77 13.47
N THR A 60 13.60 12.22 12.21
CA THR A 60 13.87 11.40 11.03
C THR A 60 14.71 12.16 10.01
N LYS A 61 15.26 11.48 9.00
CA LYS A 61 15.83 12.15 7.80
C LYS A 61 14.82 12.24 6.65
N LEU A 62 13.53 11.99 6.92
CA LEU A 62 12.48 12.04 5.93
C LEU A 62 12.05 13.49 5.69
N THR A 63 11.91 13.82 4.40
CA THR A 63 11.43 15.11 3.93
C THR A 63 10.16 14.87 3.13
N LEU A 64 9.07 15.56 3.46
CA LEU A 64 7.76 15.42 2.80
C LEU A 64 7.21 16.77 2.31
N PRO A 65 6.30 16.79 1.31
CA PRO A 65 5.56 17.99 0.94
C PRO A 65 4.79 18.58 2.13
N LEU A 66 4.85 19.90 2.35
CA LEU A 66 4.03 20.56 3.38
C LEU A 66 2.54 20.27 3.17
N ALA A 67 2.11 20.12 1.91
CA ALA A 67 0.72 19.88 1.54
C ALA A 67 0.11 18.61 2.16
N VAL A 68 0.93 17.63 2.59
CA VAL A 68 0.45 16.41 3.26
C VAL A 68 0.62 16.42 4.78
N LEU A 69 1.23 17.47 5.34
CA LEU A 69 1.50 17.55 6.76
C LEU A 69 0.38 18.30 7.50
N PRO A 70 0.05 17.91 8.74
CA PRO A 70 -0.93 18.64 9.54
C PRO A 70 -0.38 20.01 9.97
N ASN A 71 -1.27 20.99 10.07
CA ASN A 71 -0.97 22.32 10.61
C ASN A 71 -0.88 22.27 12.14
N ALA A 72 0.34 22.15 12.69
CA ALA A 72 0.76 22.27 14.10
C ALA A 72 -0.06 21.58 15.23
N GLN A 73 -1.18 20.94 14.93
CA GLN A 73 -2.04 20.26 15.87
C GLN A 73 -1.70 18.77 15.82
N THR A 74 -1.15 18.27 16.93
CA THR A 74 -0.92 16.85 17.17
C THR A 74 -2.25 16.11 17.18
N THR A 75 -2.71 15.68 16.00
CA THR A 75 -3.83 14.74 15.90
C THR A 75 -3.35 13.39 16.41
N SER A 76 -3.62 13.10 17.68
CA SER A 76 -3.38 11.78 18.25
C SER A 76 -4.16 10.74 17.43
N LEU A 77 -3.44 9.91 16.68
CA LEU A 77 -4.01 8.81 15.90
C LEU A 77 -4.01 7.54 16.75
N ARG A 78 -5.20 6.97 16.98
CA ARG A 78 -5.39 5.67 17.63
C ARG A 78 -5.33 4.54 16.59
N LEU A 79 -4.90 3.34 17.01
CA LEU A 79 -4.92 2.16 16.13
C LEU A 79 -6.33 1.86 15.60
N SER A 80 -7.36 2.09 16.42
CA SER A 80 -8.76 1.83 16.06
C SER A 80 -9.30 2.74 14.96
N GLN A 81 -8.56 3.79 14.62
CA GLN A 81 -8.88 4.72 13.53
C GLN A 81 -8.20 4.33 12.21
N ILE A 82 -7.48 3.21 12.18
CA ILE A 82 -6.89 2.60 10.98
C ILE A 82 -7.65 1.30 10.73
N ILE A 83 -8.28 1.17 9.57
CA ILE A 83 -8.94 -0.08 9.16
C ILE A 83 -8.05 -0.83 8.17
N PHE A 84 -7.75 -2.08 8.49
CA PHE A 84 -6.95 -2.98 7.68
C PHE A 84 -7.87 -3.90 6.89
N MET A 85 -7.86 -3.78 5.57
CA MET A 85 -8.55 -4.67 4.65
C MET A 85 -7.57 -5.76 4.23
N VAL A 86 -7.74 -6.96 4.78
CA VAL A 86 -6.87 -8.10 4.47
C VAL A 86 -7.51 -8.89 3.34
N MET A 87 -6.85 -8.92 2.19
CA MET A 87 -7.33 -9.53 0.96
C MET A 87 -6.79 -10.97 0.88
N GLY A 88 -7.67 -11.95 1.07
CA GLY A 88 -7.33 -13.37 1.04
C GLY A 88 -8.12 -14.16 -0.01
N SER A 89 -8.00 -15.47 0.11
CA SER A 89 -8.74 -16.46 -0.69
C SER A 89 -9.08 -17.68 0.17
N THR A 90 -10.21 -18.33 -0.11
CA THR A 90 -10.60 -19.59 0.54
C THR A 90 -9.54 -20.67 0.34
N ARG A 91 -8.85 -20.66 -0.81
CA ARG A 91 -7.76 -21.60 -1.13
C ARG A 91 -6.56 -21.47 -0.19
N TYR A 92 -6.28 -20.26 0.31
CA TYR A 92 -5.12 -19.97 1.16
C TYR A 92 -5.54 -19.54 2.56
N ARG A 93 -6.67 -20.06 3.04
CA ARG A 93 -7.28 -19.71 4.33
C ARG A 93 -6.29 -19.68 5.50
N GLN A 94 -5.33 -20.60 5.53
CA GLN A 94 -4.30 -20.66 6.59
C GLN A 94 -3.48 -19.35 6.71
N ARG A 95 -3.21 -18.66 5.61
CA ARG A 95 -2.54 -17.35 5.61
C ARG A 95 -3.38 -16.28 6.29
N THR A 96 -4.68 -16.27 5.97
CA THR A 96 -5.64 -15.36 6.58
C THR A 96 -5.78 -15.59 8.10
N LEU A 97 -5.88 -16.86 8.53
CA LEU A 97 -5.91 -17.24 9.95
C LEU A 97 -4.63 -16.84 10.69
N ARG A 98 -3.46 -16.99 10.06
CA ARG A 98 -2.17 -16.55 10.61
C ARG A 98 -2.16 -15.04 10.83
N THR A 99 -2.62 -14.26 9.85
CA THR A 99 -2.77 -12.81 9.99
C THR A 99 -3.68 -12.44 11.17
N GLN A 100 -4.82 -13.12 11.30
CA GLN A 100 -5.76 -12.90 12.41
C GLN A 100 -5.13 -13.14 13.79
N ARG A 101 -4.34 -14.22 13.93
CA ARG A 101 -3.74 -14.62 15.22
C ARG A 101 -2.50 -13.81 15.62
N THR A 102 -1.96 -12.99 14.71
CA THR A 102 -0.67 -12.30 14.90
C THR A 102 -0.84 -10.78 14.99
N TRP A 103 -0.42 -10.00 13.99
CA TRP A 103 -0.44 -8.55 14.08
C TRP A 103 -1.87 -7.98 14.16
N CYS A 104 -2.86 -8.71 13.65
CA CYS A 104 -4.26 -8.31 13.69
C CYS A 104 -4.91 -8.51 15.07
N SER A 105 -4.37 -9.39 15.94
CA SER A 105 -4.89 -9.62 17.28
C SER A 105 -4.44 -8.56 18.31
N ILE A 106 -3.56 -7.64 17.91
CA ILE A 106 -3.06 -6.56 18.76
C ILE A 106 -4.22 -5.61 19.13
N ASP A 107 -4.28 -5.23 20.41
CA ASP A 107 -5.33 -4.32 20.89
C ASP A 107 -5.41 -3.00 20.11
N GLY A 108 -6.65 -2.58 19.84
CA GLY A 108 -6.97 -1.43 19.02
C GLY A 108 -6.82 -1.63 17.51
N VAL A 109 -6.18 -2.71 17.02
CA VAL A 109 -6.14 -3.01 15.58
C VAL A 109 -7.55 -3.43 15.11
N ARG A 110 -7.90 -3.02 13.89
CA ARG A 110 -9.18 -3.34 13.25
C ARG A 110 -8.90 -3.95 11.89
N CYS A 111 -9.17 -5.24 11.73
CA CYS A 111 -9.10 -5.88 10.42
C CYS A 111 -10.49 -6.26 9.92
N LEU A 112 -10.66 -6.15 8.61
CA LEU A 112 -11.78 -6.69 7.85
C LEU A 112 -11.19 -7.63 6.80
N PHE A 113 -11.56 -8.91 6.88
CA PHE A 113 -11.04 -9.92 5.98
C PHE A 113 -11.96 -10.08 4.78
N PHE A 114 -11.39 -10.06 3.58
CA PHE A 114 -12.11 -10.24 2.33
C PHE A 114 -11.67 -11.54 1.66
N SER A 115 -12.63 -12.31 1.16
CA SER A 115 -12.36 -13.56 0.45
C SER A 115 -13.17 -13.64 -0.84
N ASP A 116 -12.73 -14.48 -1.77
CA ASP A 116 -13.52 -14.91 -2.93
C ASP A 116 -14.74 -15.76 -2.54
N ASP A 117 -15.71 -15.78 -3.45
CA ASP A 117 -16.83 -16.72 -3.42
C ASP A 117 -16.37 -18.10 -3.94
N SER A 118 -16.24 -19.08 -3.05
CA SER A 118 -16.84 -20.44 -3.16
C SER A 118 -16.15 -21.46 -2.23
N PRO A 119 -16.90 -22.41 -1.64
CA PRO A 119 -16.49 -23.81 -1.64
C PRO A 119 -16.81 -24.40 -3.02
N VAL A 120 -15.83 -25.00 -3.70
CA VAL A 120 -16.14 -25.80 -4.90
C VAL A 120 -16.98 -26.98 -4.43
N ALA A 121 -18.27 -27.01 -4.79
CA ALA A 121 -19.07 -28.21 -4.74
C ALA A 121 -18.60 -29.10 -5.92
N GLY A 122 -17.84 -30.16 -5.61
CA GLY A 122 -17.43 -31.18 -6.56
C GLY A 122 -15.97 -31.07 -7.00
N GLY A 123 -15.09 -31.84 -6.36
CA GLY A 123 -13.70 -31.98 -6.77
C GLY A 123 -12.80 -32.40 -5.61
N ASP A 124 -12.73 -33.71 -5.38
CA ASP A 124 -11.75 -34.47 -4.61
C ASP A 124 -11.58 -34.15 -3.11
N SER A 125 -12.14 -35.07 -2.33
CA SER A 125 -11.86 -35.33 -0.93
C SER A 125 -10.36 -35.58 -0.70
N VAL A 126 -9.60 -34.51 -0.55
CA VAL A 126 -8.26 -34.54 0.03
C VAL A 126 -8.30 -33.80 1.36
N GLY A 127 -8.41 -34.59 2.44
CA GLY A 127 -8.05 -34.24 3.82
C GLY A 127 -8.25 -32.79 4.25
N HIS A 128 -9.49 -32.29 4.27
CA HIS A 128 -9.78 -31.04 4.97
C HIS A 128 -9.59 -31.25 6.47
N SER A 129 -8.56 -30.60 7.04
CA SER A 129 -8.31 -30.60 8.48
C SER A 129 -9.52 -29.99 9.21
N GLU A 130 -9.71 -30.33 10.48
CA GLU A 130 -10.80 -29.79 11.32
C GLU A 130 -10.81 -28.24 11.35
N LEU A 131 -9.66 -27.62 11.11
CA LEU A 131 -9.48 -26.16 10.93
C LEU A 131 -10.23 -25.58 9.71
N ASP A 132 -10.53 -26.39 8.69
CA ASP A 132 -11.23 -25.96 7.48
C ASP A 132 -12.76 -25.84 7.69
N ARG A 133 -13.30 -26.35 8.81
CA ARG A 133 -14.74 -26.32 9.13
C ARG A 133 -15.18 -25.14 10.01
N GLU A 134 -14.24 -24.46 10.66
CA GLU A 134 -14.56 -23.30 11.52
C GLU A 134 -15.16 -22.14 10.70
N PRO A 135 -16.23 -21.46 11.15
CA PRO A 135 -16.73 -20.26 10.50
C PRO A 135 -15.70 -19.13 10.58
N PHE A 136 -15.14 -18.71 9.44
CA PHE A 136 -14.23 -17.56 9.40
C PHE A 136 -15.01 -16.29 8.99
N PRO A 137 -15.06 -15.24 9.84
CA PRO A 137 -15.77 -14.01 9.53
C PRO A 137 -15.04 -13.24 8.43
N SER A 138 -15.41 -13.52 7.17
CA SER A 138 -14.94 -12.81 5.99
C SER A 138 -16.10 -12.13 5.27
N VAL A 139 -15.84 -10.94 4.76
CA VAL A 139 -16.73 -10.25 3.85
C VAL A 139 -16.54 -10.82 2.46
N ARG A 140 -17.57 -11.50 1.97
CA ARG A 140 -17.62 -11.99 0.60
C ARG A 140 -17.86 -10.82 -0.34
N VAL A 141 -16.99 -10.72 -1.34
CA VAL A 141 -17.09 -9.67 -2.36
C VAL A 141 -17.07 -10.33 -3.72
N ARG A 142 -18.21 -10.29 -4.39
CA ARG A 142 -18.35 -10.85 -5.72
C ARG A 142 -17.60 -9.99 -6.73
N ALA A 143 -16.52 -10.54 -7.28
CA ALA A 143 -15.80 -9.88 -8.37
C ALA A 143 -16.63 -9.91 -9.65
N PRO A 144 -16.65 -8.81 -10.43
CA PRO A 144 -17.15 -8.88 -11.80
C PRO A 144 -16.28 -9.86 -12.61
N ARG A 145 -16.92 -10.62 -13.51
CA ARG A 145 -16.18 -11.50 -14.43
C ARG A 145 -15.25 -10.67 -15.32
N PRO A 146 -13.97 -11.05 -15.44
CA PRO A 146 -13.07 -10.36 -16.34
C PRO A 146 -13.49 -10.58 -17.81
N PRO A 147 -13.11 -9.67 -18.73
CA PRO A 147 -13.38 -9.85 -20.16
C PRO A 147 -12.74 -11.12 -20.70
N ARG A 148 -13.47 -11.84 -21.57
CA ARG A 148 -12.93 -12.98 -22.31
C ARG A 148 -11.75 -12.61 -23.22
N SER A 149 -11.65 -11.33 -23.60
CA SER A 149 -10.61 -10.78 -24.47
C SER A 149 -9.25 -10.60 -23.80
N CYS A 150 -9.13 -10.78 -22.48
CA CYS A 150 -7.83 -10.64 -21.79
C CYS A 150 -6.79 -11.66 -22.24
N CYS A 151 -7.23 -12.74 -22.89
CA CYS A 151 -6.41 -13.63 -23.68
C CYS A 151 -7.11 -13.95 -25.02
N THR A 152 -6.53 -13.55 -26.15
CA THR A 152 -7.08 -13.86 -27.48
C THR A 152 -6.77 -15.30 -27.90
N ARG A 153 -7.74 -15.99 -28.51
CA ARG A 153 -7.66 -17.40 -28.95
C ARG A 153 -6.58 -17.73 -30.00
N ARG A 154 -5.93 -16.73 -30.60
CA ARG A 154 -4.95 -16.91 -31.70
C ARG A 154 -3.48 -16.74 -31.26
N GLY A 155 -3.16 -16.91 -29.97
CA GLY A 155 -1.76 -17.10 -29.51
C GLY A 155 -0.76 -15.96 -29.76
N ARG A 156 -1.19 -14.79 -30.28
CA ARG A 156 -0.31 -13.64 -30.58
C ARG A 156 -0.37 -12.51 -29.55
N SER A 157 -1.03 -12.71 -28.42
CA SER A 157 -1.15 -11.66 -27.40
C SER A 157 0.04 -11.72 -26.43
N LYS A 158 0.81 -10.61 -26.36
CA LYS A 158 1.81 -10.37 -25.31
C LYS A 158 1.21 -9.88 -23.99
N SER A 159 -0.12 -9.98 -23.81
CA SER A 159 -0.80 -9.52 -22.60
C SER A 159 -0.31 -10.31 -21.38
N PHE A 160 0.01 -9.60 -20.30
CA PHE A 160 0.33 -10.16 -18.98
C PHE A 160 -0.69 -11.23 -18.57
N PHE A 161 -1.98 -11.00 -18.87
CA PHE A 161 -3.09 -11.88 -18.51
C PHE A 161 -3.31 -13.06 -19.47
N CYS A 162 -2.41 -13.32 -20.42
CA CYS A 162 -2.45 -14.54 -21.24
C CYS A 162 -1.83 -15.75 -20.54
N GLU A 163 -1.02 -15.55 -19.51
CA GLU A 163 -0.46 -16.64 -18.73
C GLU A 163 -1.57 -17.38 -17.97
N HIS A 164 -1.53 -18.72 -18.00
CA HIS A 164 -2.58 -19.57 -17.42
C HIS A 164 -2.86 -19.24 -15.94
N HIS A 165 -1.81 -19.07 -15.14
CA HIS A 165 -1.93 -18.69 -13.73
C HIS A 165 -2.62 -17.33 -13.53
N ARG A 166 -2.31 -16.37 -14.40
CA ARG A 166 -2.88 -15.01 -14.34
C ARG A 166 -4.33 -14.98 -14.82
N LEU A 167 -4.72 -15.83 -15.76
CA LEU A 167 -6.14 -16.02 -16.13
C LEU A 167 -6.97 -16.58 -14.96
N ILE A 168 -6.43 -17.58 -14.26
CA ILE A 168 -7.11 -18.20 -13.11
C ILE A 168 -7.29 -17.19 -11.97
N THR A 169 -6.28 -16.37 -11.71
CA THR A 169 -6.31 -15.37 -10.63
C THR A 169 -6.94 -14.04 -11.03
N LEU A 170 -7.28 -13.84 -12.32
CA LEU A 170 -7.79 -12.57 -12.83
C LEU A 170 -9.09 -12.13 -12.15
N GLN A 171 -10.02 -13.04 -11.91
CA GLN A 171 -11.25 -12.70 -11.21
C GLN A 171 -10.97 -12.19 -9.78
N ALA A 172 -9.96 -12.73 -9.10
CA ALA A 172 -9.57 -12.25 -7.77
C ALA A 172 -9.10 -10.79 -7.79
N GLN A 173 -8.37 -10.38 -8.83
CA GLN A 173 -7.87 -9.02 -8.99
C GLN A 173 -9.00 -7.97 -8.99
N TYR A 174 -10.18 -8.33 -9.50
CA TYR A 174 -11.32 -7.43 -9.66
C TYR A 174 -12.16 -7.27 -8.38
N ARG A 175 -11.79 -7.91 -7.26
CA ARG A 175 -12.46 -7.76 -5.95
C ARG A 175 -12.03 -6.53 -5.17
N PHE A 176 -10.88 -5.94 -5.46
CA PHE A 176 -10.28 -4.92 -4.61
C PHE A 176 -11.03 -3.59 -4.63
N LEU A 177 -11.44 -3.07 -5.80
CA LEU A 177 -12.27 -1.86 -5.87
C LEU A 177 -13.66 -2.05 -5.22
N PRO A 178 -14.38 -3.18 -5.44
CA PRO A 178 -15.58 -3.50 -4.68
C PRO A 178 -15.36 -3.62 -3.16
N ALA A 179 -14.25 -4.21 -2.71
CA ALA A 179 -13.93 -4.30 -1.28
C ALA A 179 -13.74 -2.89 -0.67
N LEU A 180 -13.06 -1.99 -1.37
CA LEU A 180 -12.93 -0.59 -0.98
C LEU A 180 -14.28 0.10 -0.89
N GLN A 181 -15.18 -0.22 -1.84
CA GLN A 181 -16.53 0.33 -1.86
C GLN A 181 -17.33 -0.10 -0.62
N VAL A 182 -17.19 -1.35 -0.17
CA VAL A 182 -17.82 -1.82 1.08
C VAL A 182 -17.37 -1.00 2.28
N VAL A 183 -16.07 -0.73 2.43
CA VAL A 183 -15.57 0.09 3.53
C VAL A 183 -16.06 1.53 3.40
N ARG A 184 -15.94 2.12 2.20
CA ARG A 184 -16.37 3.51 1.90
C ARG A 184 -17.84 3.75 2.21
N THR A 185 -18.73 2.80 1.95
CA THR A 185 -20.17 2.97 2.18
C THR A 185 -20.63 2.54 3.58
N SER A 186 -19.77 1.93 4.38
CA SER A 186 -20.10 1.47 5.73
C SER A 186 -20.51 2.62 6.64
N ALA A 187 -21.42 2.34 7.58
CA ALA A 187 -21.85 3.33 8.59
C ALA A 187 -20.67 3.83 9.44
N ALA A 188 -19.70 2.96 9.75
CA ALA A 188 -18.50 3.32 10.50
C ALA A 188 -17.63 4.35 9.76
N PHE A 189 -17.44 4.17 8.44
CA PHE A 189 -16.68 5.12 7.63
C PHE A 189 -17.42 6.46 7.50
N LYS A 190 -18.73 6.43 7.20
CA LYS A 190 -19.58 7.62 7.12
C LYS A 190 -19.65 8.41 8.43
N ALA A 191 -19.58 7.72 9.57
CA ALA A 191 -19.50 8.35 10.90
C ALA A 191 -18.08 8.86 11.25
N GLY A 192 -17.11 8.81 10.32
CA GLY A 192 -15.75 9.30 10.52
C GLY A 192 -14.92 8.48 11.51
N LYS A 193 -15.25 7.19 11.73
CA LYS A 193 -14.50 6.32 12.66
C LYS A 193 -13.07 6.05 12.17
N PHE A 194 -12.86 6.04 10.85
CA PHE A 194 -11.57 5.74 10.24
C PHE A 194 -10.92 6.98 9.61
N ARG A 195 -9.61 7.10 9.80
CA ARG A 195 -8.76 8.15 9.21
C ARG A 195 -7.90 7.60 8.08
N TRP A 196 -7.56 6.32 8.16
CA TRP A 196 -6.73 5.64 7.18
C TRP A 196 -7.32 4.27 6.85
N VAL A 197 -7.29 3.93 5.57
CA VAL A 197 -7.72 2.63 5.04
C VAL A 197 -6.51 1.97 4.40
N VAL A 198 -6.18 0.76 4.86
CA VAL A 198 -4.97 0.04 4.48
C VAL A 198 -5.39 -1.27 3.84
N LEU A 199 -5.10 -1.48 2.56
CA LEU A 199 -5.23 -2.79 1.93
C LEU A 199 -3.89 -3.52 1.99
N VAL A 200 -3.93 -4.80 2.36
CA VAL A 200 -2.78 -5.71 2.38
C VAL A 200 -3.23 -7.10 1.94
N ASP A 201 -2.29 -7.90 1.43
CA ASP A 201 -2.53 -9.31 1.10
C ASP A 201 -2.43 -10.18 2.37
N ASP A 202 -2.98 -11.39 2.33
CA ASP A 202 -3.03 -12.30 3.49
C ASP A 202 -1.67 -12.90 3.92
N ASP A 203 -0.62 -12.69 3.12
CA ASP A 203 0.78 -13.01 3.41
C ASP A 203 1.64 -11.77 3.73
N SER A 204 1.00 -10.62 3.95
CA SER A 204 1.66 -9.39 4.39
C SER A 204 1.76 -9.32 5.92
N PHE A 205 2.87 -8.78 6.43
CA PHE A 205 3.04 -8.51 7.85
C PHE A 205 3.06 -7.01 8.11
N VAL A 206 2.20 -6.57 9.03
CA VAL A 206 2.09 -5.17 9.44
C VAL A 206 2.75 -4.99 10.80
N PHE A 207 3.50 -3.89 10.97
CA PHE A 207 3.93 -3.39 12.28
C PHE A 207 2.99 -2.25 12.70
N PRO A 208 1.86 -2.52 13.41
CA PRO A 208 0.76 -1.55 13.47
C PRO A 208 1.12 -0.28 14.22
N ARG A 209 1.94 -0.39 15.28
CA ARG A 209 2.45 0.77 16.05
C ARG A 209 3.37 1.66 15.21
N ARG A 210 4.21 1.06 14.35
CA ARG A 210 5.10 1.77 13.43
C ARG A 210 4.32 2.47 12.34
N LEU A 211 3.33 1.78 11.74
CA LEU A 211 2.43 2.39 10.77
C LEU A 211 1.64 3.55 11.38
N ARG A 212 1.07 3.38 12.58
CA ARG A 212 0.37 4.45 13.30
C ARG A 212 1.28 5.65 13.56
N TRP A 213 2.52 5.42 13.97
CA TRP A 213 3.51 6.48 14.19
C TRP A 213 3.73 7.29 12.90
N LEU A 214 3.86 6.63 11.75
CA LEU A 214 4.01 7.29 10.46
C LEU A 214 2.75 8.09 10.10
N LEU A 215 1.59 7.42 10.11
CA LEU A 215 0.32 8.00 9.70
C LEU A 215 -0.16 9.14 10.62
N SER A 216 0.28 9.17 11.89
CA SER A 216 0.00 10.27 12.81
C SER A 216 0.66 11.61 12.42
N ARG A 217 1.64 11.56 11.51
CA ARG A 217 2.37 12.73 11.00
C ARG A 217 1.82 13.25 9.67
N LEU A 218 0.79 12.60 9.13
CA LEU A 218 0.18 12.93 7.85
C LEU A 218 -1.26 13.39 8.05
N ASP A 219 -1.70 14.36 7.27
CA ASP A 219 -3.07 14.86 7.32
C ASP A 219 -4.01 13.97 6.49
N TYR A 220 -4.81 13.16 7.18
CA TYR A 220 -5.78 12.25 6.56
C TYR A 220 -6.92 12.96 5.79
N ARG A 221 -7.04 14.28 5.92
CA ARG A 221 -8.02 15.11 5.18
C ARG A 221 -7.51 15.49 3.80
N LYS A 222 -6.21 15.30 3.53
CA LYS A 222 -5.61 15.51 2.22
C LYS A 222 -5.83 14.27 1.37
N LEU A 223 -6.01 14.45 0.06
CA LEU A 223 -6.19 13.35 -0.88
C LEU A 223 -4.85 12.65 -1.12
N VAL A 224 -4.48 11.70 -0.27
CA VAL A 224 -3.19 11.01 -0.32
C VAL A 224 -3.35 9.49 -0.43
N TYR A 225 -2.54 8.89 -1.31
CA TYR A 225 -2.31 7.47 -1.51
C TYR A 225 -0.84 7.14 -1.26
N LEU A 226 -0.58 6.13 -0.42
CA LEU A 226 0.75 5.72 0.01
C LEU A 226 0.98 4.23 -0.28
N GLY A 227 2.25 3.86 -0.35
CA GLY A 227 2.71 2.48 -0.42
C GLY A 227 4.09 2.43 -1.06
N ASP A 228 4.53 1.23 -1.44
CA ASP A 228 5.74 1.07 -2.23
C ASP A 228 5.40 1.15 -3.72
N PHE A 229 5.64 2.32 -4.31
CA PHE A 229 5.32 2.58 -5.71
C PHE A 229 6.39 2.01 -6.62
N GLY A 230 5.97 1.31 -7.66
CA GLY A 230 6.86 0.79 -8.68
C GLY A 230 6.29 0.90 -10.08
N SER A 231 7.09 0.41 -11.01
CA SER A 231 6.70 0.20 -12.40
C SER A 231 7.30 -1.11 -12.86
N SER A 232 6.46 -2.02 -13.37
CA SER A 232 6.95 -3.19 -14.09
C SER A 232 7.16 -2.86 -15.57
N GLY A 233 7.95 -3.66 -16.29
CA GLY A 233 8.10 -3.49 -17.74
C GLY A 233 6.75 -3.61 -18.45
N GLU A 234 5.88 -4.46 -17.92
CA GLU A 234 4.53 -4.72 -18.39
C GLU A 234 3.59 -3.55 -18.12
N ALA A 235 3.63 -2.97 -16.91
CA ALA A 235 2.88 -1.76 -16.58
C ALA A 235 3.28 -0.60 -17.50
N THR A 236 4.57 -0.52 -17.83
CA THR A 236 5.09 0.48 -18.78
C THR A 236 4.53 0.23 -20.19
N GLN A 237 4.60 -1.01 -20.69
CA GLN A 237 4.07 -1.38 -22.01
C GLN A 237 2.56 -1.13 -22.13
N MET A 238 1.81 -1.35 -21.06
CA MET A 238 0.36 -1.17 -21.02
C MET A 238 -0.09 0.24 -20.60
N HIS A 239 0.85 1.18 -20.49
CA HIS A 239 0.57 2.56 -20.09
C HIS A 239 -0.22 2.66 -18.78
N ILE A 240 0.11 1.79 -17.83
CA ILE A 240 -0.57 1.69 -16.55
C ILE A 240 -0.13 2.86 -15.65
N PRO A 241 -1.09 3.56 -15.03
CA PRO A 241 -0.77 4.64 -14.13
C PRO A 241 0.04 4.16 -12.92
N HIS A 242 0.79 5.04 -12.26
CA HIS A 242 1.49 4.68 -11.04
C HIS A 242 0.58 3.99 -10.01
N PHE A 243 1.12 2.97 -9.33
CA PHE A 243 0.39 2.18 -8.35
C PHE A 243 1.31 1.77 -7.20
N ALA A 244 0.76 1.64 -5.99
CA ALA A 244 1.47 1.01 -4.89
C ALA A 244 1.27 -0.50 -5.01
N CYS A 245 2.37 -1.25 -4.93
CA CYS A 245 2.35 -2.67 -5.22
C CYS A 245 1.70 -3.42 -4.05
N GLY A 246 0.56 -4.06 -4.34
CA GLY A 246 -0.52 -4.38 -3.38
C GLY A 246 -0.09 -4.89 -2.00
N GLY A 247 0.67 -5.98 -1.95
CA GLY A 247 1.12 -6.61 -0.72
C GLY A 247 1.94 -5.75 0.26
N GLY A 248 2.79 -4.85 -0.24
CA GLY A 248 3.56 -3.90 0.59
C GLY A 248 2.69 -2.82 1.23
N GLY A 249 1.38 -2.88 0.96
CA GLY A 249 0.36 -1.96 1.43
C GLY A 249 -0.07 -0.99 0.34
N SER A 250 -1.38 -0.91 0.12
CA SER A 250 -2.04 0.22 -0.53
C SER A 250 -2.81 1.02 0.51
N ILE A 251 -2.34 2.22 0.85
CA ILE A 251 -2.88 3.01 1.97
C ILE A 251 -3.52 4.28 1.46
N LEU A 252 -4.82 4.45 1.73
CA LEU A 252 -5.58 5.63 1.36
C LEU A 252 -5.95 6.41 2.63
N SER A 253 -5.75 7.72 2.56
CA SER A 253 -6.41 8.65 3.48
C SER A 253 -7.93 8.53 3.36
N ALA A 254 -8.66 8.79 4.46
CA ALA A 254 -10.12 8.78 4.43
C ALA A 254 -10.67 9.73 3.36
N ALA A 255 -10.10 10.93 3.22
CA ALA A 255 -10.51 11.88 2.19
C ALA A 255 -10.27 11.36 0.76
N ALA A 256 -9.15 10.66 0.50
CA ALA A 256 -8.91 10.04 -0.80
C ALA A 256 -9.95 8.97 -1.12
N LEU A 257 -10.24 8.05 -0.19
CA LEU A 257 -11.22 7.00 -0.42
C LEU A 257 -12.63 7.57 -0.64
N GLU A 258 -13.01 8.61 0.11
CA GLU A 258 -14.29 9.30 -0.05
C GLU A 258 -14.44 9.91 -1.45
N ARG A 259 -13.37 10.54 -1.95
CA ARG A 259 -13.30 11.22 -3.26
C ARG A 259 -13.33 10.28 -4.47
N MET A 260 -12.88 9.04 -4.31
CA MET A 260 -12.76 8.06 -5.40
C MET A 260 -14.11 7.40 -5.75
N GLU A 261 -14.50 7.45 -7.02
CA GLU A 261 -15.72 6.79 -7.53
C GLU A 261 -15.42 5.34 -7.97
N LEU A 262 -15.15 4.49 -6.98
CA LEU A 262 -14.61 3.13 -7.16
C LEU A 262 -15.37 2.26 -8.17
N MET A 263 -16.70 2.32 -8.16
CA MET A 263 -17.52 1.52 -9.08
C MET A 263 -17.56 2.10 -10.50
N ASP A 264 -17.38 3.41 -10.67
CA ASP A 264 -17.19 4.03 -11.99
C ASP A 264 -15.81 3.67 -12.56
N CYS A 265 -14.76 3.79 -11.74
CA CYS A 265 -13.42 3.30 -12.07
C CYS A 265 -13.44 1.83 -12.50
N LEU A 266 -14.11 0.95 -11.73
CA LEU A 266 -14.22 -0.47 -12.06
C LEU A 266 -14.90 -0.70 -13.41
N ARG A 267 -15.98 0.03 -13.72
CA ARG A 267 -16.65 -0.06 -15.03
C ARG A 267 -15.73 0.36 -16.17
N GLN A 268 -14.96 1.43 -16.00
CA GLN A 268 -14.02 1.94 -17.02
C GLN A 268 -12.81 1.04 -17.23
N PHE A 269 -12.30 0.44 -16.16
CA PHE A 269 -11.13 -0.44 -16.22
C PHE A 269 -11.47 -1.86 -16.62
N ARG A 270 -12.75 -2.25 -16.57
CA ARG A 270 -13.16 -3.65 -16.75
C ARG A 270 -12.62 -4.26 -18.03
N GLY A 271 -12.65 -3.52 -19.13
CA GLY A 271 -12.19 -3.98 -20.46
C GLY A 271 -10.68 -4.01 -20.66
N ARG A 272 -9.89 -3.53 -19.69
CA ARG A 272 -8.45 -3.23 -19.87
C ARG A 272 -7.51 -4.29 -19.34
N CYS A 273 -8.04 -5.36 -18.73
CA CYS A 273 -7.23 -6.46 -18.18
C CYS A 273 -6.18 -5.90 -17.21
N MET A 274 -6.62 -5.38 -16.06
CA MET A 274 -5.76 -4.72 -15.08
C MET A 274 -5.62 -5.54 -13.80
N GLN A 275 -4.47 -5.44 -13.14
CA GLN A 275 -4.26 -5.94 -11.77
C GLN A 275 -4.99 -5.05 -10.75
N SER A 276 -5.19 -5.56 -9.54
CA SER A 276 -5.91 -4.85 -8.49
C SER A 276 -5.28 -3.51 -8.12
N ASP A 277 -3.97 -3.49 -7.90
CA ASP A 277 -3.17 -2.31 -7.60
C ASP A 277 -3.18 -1.29 -8.74
N TRP A 278 -3.12 -1.75 -10.00
CA TRP A 278 -3.25 -0.89 -11.18
C TRP A 278 -4.59 -0.16 -11.21
N MET A 279 -5.68 -0.87 -10.89
CA MET A 279 -7.02 -0.28 -10.82
C MET A 279 -7.14 0.73 -9.67
N ILE A 280 -6.53 0.46 -8.51
CA ILE A 280 -6.52 1.40 -7.38
C ILE A 280 -5.74 2.67 -7.76
N GLY A 281 -4.52 2.52 -8.27
CA GLY A 281 -3.68 3.64 -8.72
C GLY A 281 -4.34 4.45 -9.83
N GLY A 282 -4.93 3.79 -10.82
CA GLY A 282 -5.67 4.46 -11.88
C GLY A 282 -6.90 5.23 -11.40
N CYS A 283 -7.64 4.66 -10.44
CA CYS A 283 -8.78 5.35 -9.84
C CYS A 283 -8.32 6.57 -9.03
N ALA A 284 -7.25 6.42 -8.24
CA ALA A 284 -6.66 7.50 -7.46
C ALA A 284 -6.24 8.67 -8.38
N ARG A 285 -5.57 8.39 -9.50
CA ARG A 285 -5.16 9.40 -10.49
C ARG A 285 -6.35 10.11 -11.12
N ARG A 286 -7.40 9.38 -11.51
CA ARG A 286 -8.63 9.94 -12.12
C ARG A 286 -9.33 10.94 -11.20
N HIS A 287 -9.15 10.78 -9.90
CA HIS A 287 -9.75 11.62 -8.87
C HIS A 287 -8.76 12.58 -8.20
N ASN A 288 -7.61 12.84 -8.83
CA ASN A 288 -6.57 13.78 -8.38
C ASN A 288 -6.06 13.49 -6.95
N VAL A 289 -6.00 12.22 -6.57
CA VAL A 289 -5.34 11.78 -5.34
C VAL A 289 -3.82 11.85 -5.55
N SER A 290 -3.12 12.41 -4.57
CA SER A 290 -1.66 12.58 -4.59
C SER A 290 -0.95 11.30 -4.17
N PHE A 291 0.12 10.96 -4.86
CA PHE A 291 0.90 9.74 -4.63
C PHE A 291 2.12 10.06 -3.76
N LEU A 292 2.15 9.62 -2.50
CA LEU A 292 3.24 9.87 -1.56
C LEU A 292 4.29 8.75 -1.60
N ARG A 293 5.27 8.93 -2.49
CA ARG A 293 6.22 7.89 -2.90
C ARG A 293 7.47 7.83 -2.03
N GLU A 294 7.79 8.92 -1.34
CA GLU A 294 8.98 9.09 -0.51
C GLU A 294 9.06 8.05 0.63
N LEU A 295 7.94 7.39 0.90
CA LEU A 295 7.78 6.37 1.94
C LEU A 295 8.01 4.93 1.44
N GLY A 296 8.03 4.69 0.13
CA GLY A 296 8.30 3.38 -0.45
C GLY A 296 9.78 3.02 -0.41
N CYS A 297 10.13 1.76 -0.12
CA CYS A 297 11.52 1.31 -0.11
C CYS A 297 12.07 1.04 -1.52
N GLY A 298 11.24 1.13 -2.57
CA GLY A 298 11.64 0.93 -3.96
C GLY A 298 11.85 -0.54 -4.31
N THR A 299 11.17 -1.45 -3.62
CA THR A 299 11.33 -2.89 -3.80
C THR A 299 10.21 -3.53 -4.62
N CYS A 300 9.26 -2.73 -5.11
CA CYS A 300 8.25 -3.22 -6.04
C CYS A 300 8.83 -3.77 -7.35
N ASP A 301 9.89 -3.17 -7.93
CA ASP A 301 10.61 -3.78 -9.07
C ASP A 301 11.75 -4.67 -8.54
N PRO A 302 11.63 -6.02 -8.62
CA PRO A 302 12.61 -6.93 -8.03
C PRO A 302 14.00 -6.81 -8.68
N ARG A 303 14.10 -6.27 -9.91
CA ARG A 303 15.38 -6.10 -10.62
C ARG A 303 16.24 -4.95 -10.06
N ARG A 304 15.67 -4.13 -9.18
CA ARG A 304 16.29 -2.89 -8.69
C ARG A 304 16.48 -2.87 -7.16
N ILE A 305 16.50 -4.04 -6.53
CA ILE A 305 16.65 -4.16 -5.08
C ILE A 305 18.12 -3.96 -4.69
N ASP A 306 18.43 -2.80 -4.11
CA ASP A 306 19.67 -2.55 -3.40
C ASP A 306 19.45 -2.72 -1.89
N VAL A 307 19.81 -3.91 -1.40
CA VAL A 307 19.65 -4.30 0.01
C VAL A 307 20.38 -3.35 0.97
N LYS A 308 21.59 -2.89 0.62
CA LYS A 308 22.37 -1.99 1.49
C LYS A 308 21.70 -0.62 1.58
N ALA A 309 21.25 -0.08 0.44
CA ALA A 309 20.53 1.18 0.41
C ALA A 309 19.20 1.10 1.20
N ILE A 310 18.49 -0.03 1.12
CA ILE A 310 17.25 -0.24 1.88
C ILE A 310 17.53 -0.23 3.38
N TYR A 311 18.53 -0.95 3.86
CA TYR A 311 18.88 -0.94 5.29
C TYR A 311 19.29 0.44 5.78
N SER A 312 20.09 1.17 4.99
CA SER A 312 20.45 2.55 5.30
C SER A 312 19.20 3.43 5.43
N ARG A 313 18.27 3.34 4.47
CA ARG A 313 17.02 4.10 4.49
C ARG A 313 16.09 3.72 5.64
N LEU A 314 16.02 2.44 6.02
CA LEU A 314 15.25 1.98 7.18
C LEU A 314 15.79 2.59 8.49
N LYS A 315 17.12 2.56 8.69
CA LYS A 315 17.79 3.17 9.86
C LYS A 315 17.56 4.68 9.96
N GLU A 316 17.35 5.34 8.83
CA GLU A 316 17.13 6.78 8.73
C GLU A 316 15.64 7.17 8.71
N ASP A 317 14.72 6.22 8.85
CA ASP A 317 13.27 6.41 8.73
C ASP A 317 12.85 7.04 7.39
N ARG A 318 13.54 6.65 6.31
CA ARG A 318 13.34 7.15 4.92
C ARG A 318 12.64 6.16 3.99
N CYS A 319 12.17 5.03 4.52
CA CYS A 319 11.24 4.14 3.84
C CYS A 319 10.50 3.23 4.84
N PHE A 320 9.30 2.80 4.48
CA PHE A 320 8.35 2.12 5.39
C PHE A 320 7.60 0.95 4.74
N PHE A 321 7.48 0.95 3.41
CA PHE A 321 6.71 -0.06 2.69
C PHE A 321 7.67 -0.92 1.87
N LEU A 322 7.66 -2.23 2.14
CA LEU A 322 8.52 -3.21 1.50
C LEU A 322 7.71 -4.25 0.73
N GLN A 323 8.06 -4.41 -0.52
CA GLN A 323 7.76 -5.59 -1.32
C GLN A 323 8.95 -6.52 -1.50
N ASN A 324 8.70 -7.77 -1.92
CA ASN A 324 9.73 -8.78 -2.22
C ASN A 324 10.74 -8.91 -1.06
N ALA A 325 10.22 -9.08 0.16
CA ALA A 325 11.02 -8.99 1.37
C ALA A 325 11.87 -10.24 1.66
N ASP A 326 11.68 -11.36 0.95
CA ASP A 326 12.37 -12.64 1.14
C ASP A 326 13.89 -12.48 1.20
N ALA A 327 14.46 -11.69 0.28
CA ALA A 327 15.89 -11.41 0.23
C ALA A 327 16.40 -10.56 1.41
N ILE A 328 15.52 -9.88 2.15
CA ILE A 328 15.85 -8.86 3.15
C ILE A 328 15.38 -9.26 4.56
N ALA A 329 14.41 -10.18 4.66
CA ALA A 329 13.65 -10.51 5.86
C ALA A 329 14.54 -10.93 7.04
N LYS A 330 15.62 -11.67 6.76
CA LYS A 330 16.53 -12.22 7.78
C LYS A 330 17.23 -11.15 8.62
N HIS A 331 17.48 -9.97 8.07
CA HIS A 331 18.16 -8.88 8.79
C HIS A 331 17.29 -7.63 8.96
N LEU A 332 15.97 -7.74 8.77
CA LEU A 332 15.07 -6.63 9.07
C LEU A 332 15.14 -6.26 10.56
N PRO A 333 15.30 -4.97 10.89
CA PRO A 333 15.31 -4.54 12.28
C PRO A 333 13.92 -4.74 12.92
N SER A 334 13.91 -5.26 14.14
CA SER A 334 12.74 -5.19 15.03
C SER A 334 12.72 -3.82 15.74
N GLY A 335 11.53 -3.28 15.98
CA GLY A 335 11.36 -2.11 16.85
C GLY A 335 11.36 -0.77 16.10
N ALA A 336 12.09 0.22 16.62
CA ALA A 336 11.93 1.63 16.23
C ALA A 336 12.14 1.90 14.74
N HIS A 337 13.03 1.15 14.06
CA HIS A 337 13.36 1.34 12.64
C HIS A 337 12.81 0.24 11.72
N SER A 338 11.85 -0.56 12.20
CA SER A 338 11.19 -1.56 11.37
C SER A 338 10.46 -0.91 10.18
N PRO A 339 10.22 -1.64 9.08
CA PRO A 339 9.21 -1.22 8.12
C PRO A 339 7.84 -1.10 8.81
N ALA A 340 6.91 -0.41 8.17
CA ALA A 340 5.51 -0.35 8.59
C ALA A 340 4.72 -1.55 8.05
N ILE A 341 4.98 -1.94 6.80
CA ILE A 341 4.36 -3.09 6.13
C ILE A 341 5.43 -3.78 5.29
N LEU A 342 5.43 -5.11 5.32
CA LEU A 342 6.23 -5.93 4.43
C LEU A 342 5.38 -7.03 3.78
N HIS A 343 5.78 -7.43 2.59
CA HIS A 343 5.20 -8.57 1.89
C HIS A 343 6.29 -9.39 1.22
N GLY A 344 6.00 -10.69 1.04
CA GLY A 344 6.80 -11.60 0.22
C GLY A 344 7.88 -12.27 1.04
N LEU A 345 7.54 -12.90 2.16
CA LEU A 345 8.48 -13.56 3.08
C LEU A 345 9.02 -14.93 2.59
N GLY A 346 9.00 -15.20 1.29
CA GLY A 346 9.54 -16.43 0.71
C GLY A 346 8.67 -17.65 1.05
N THR A 347 9.21 -18.63 1.77
CA THR A 347 8.51 -19.90 2.06
C THR A 347 7.45 -19.77 3.16
N ALA A 348 6.56 -20.76 3.26
CA ALA A 348 5.52 -20.79 4.29
C ALA A 348 6.11 -20.84 5.71
N GLU A 349 7.21 -21.56 5.90
CA GLU A 349 7.93 -21.72 7.16
C GLU A 349 8.68 -20.44 7.54
N ALA A 350 9.35 -19.80 6.58
CA ALA A 350 10.02 -18.51 6.80
C ALA A 350 9.01 -17.43 7.20
N THR A 351 7.86 -17.42 6.52
CA THR A 351 6.72 -16.55 6.86
C THR A 351 6.24 -16.83 8.28
N GLU A 352 6.06 -18.10 8.65
CA GLU A 352 5.59 -18.48 9.98
C GLU A 352 6.55 -18.07 11.09
N SER A 353 7.83 -18.40 10.92
CA SER A 353 8.89 -18.03 11.86
C SER A 353 8.95 -16.52 12.05
N PHE A 354 8.88 -15.74 10.97
CA PHE A 354 8.87 -14.29 11.03
C PHE A 354 7.65 -13.78 11.80
N PHE A 355 6.46 -14.25 11.45
CA PHE A 355 5.21 -13.83 12.07
C PHE A 355 5.23 -14.06 13.59
N TRP A 356 5.64 -15.24 14.05
CA TRP A 356 5.69 -15.57 15.48
C TRP A 356 6.80 -14.85 16.23
N LYS A 357 8.00 -14.75 15.63
CA LYS A 357 9.12 -13.99 16.18
C LYS A 357 8.69 -12.55 16.47
N HIS A 358 8.10 -11.88 15.48
CA HIS A 358 7.69 -10.49 15.62
C HIS A 358 6.41 -10.31 16.46
N ALA A 359 5.48 -11.27 16.46
CA ALA A 359 4.33 -11.28 17.36
C ALA A 359 4.73 -11.23 18.85
N SER A 360 5.75 -12.02 19.24
CA SER A 360 6.24 -12.06 20.63
C SER A 360 6.80 -10.71 21.11
N HIS A 361 7.41 -9.92 20.23
CA HIS A 361 7.91 -8.59 20.55
C HIS A 361 6.80 -7.59 20.86
N PHE A 362 5.62 -7.73 20.24
CA PHE A 362 4.49 -6.84 20.52
C PHE A 362 3.87 -7.11 21.90
N ASN A 363 3.83 -8.37 22.33
CA ASN A 363 3.31 -8.74 23.66
C ASN A 363 4.25 -8.31 24.79
N ARG A 364 5.57 -8.27 24.55
CA ARG A 364 6.57 -7.84 25.56
C ARG A 364 6.66 -6.33 25.75
N THR A 365 6.29 -5.52 24.76
CA THR A 365 6.37 -4.05 24.83
C THR A 365 5.10 -3.41 25.44
N GLY A 366 4.33 -4.17 26.22
CA GLY A 366 3.21 -3.68 27.04
C GLY A 366 3.63 -2.98 28.34
N SER A 367 4.92 -3.01 28.73
CA SER A 367 5.37 -2.57 30.07
C SER A 367 6.51 -1.56 30.11
N GLN A 368 6.91 -0.94 28.99
CA GLN A 368 7.88 0.15 29.04
C GLN A 368 7.40 1.36 28.25
N GLY A 369 6.66 2.22 28.95
CA GLY A 369 6.60 3.63 28.60
C GLY A 369 8.02 4.19 28.69
N HIS A 370 8.50 4.78 27.60
CA HIS A 370 9.70 5.61 27.63
C HIS A 370 9.42 6.82 28.52
N ALA A 371 9.73 6.70 29.80
CA ALA A 371 10.04 7.84 30.66
C ALA A 371 11.31 8.47 30.08
N THR A 372 11.15 9.66 29.50
CA THR A 372 12.25 10.53 29.14
C THR A 372 12.88 11.01 30.44
N ARG A 373 14.04 10.46 30.84
CA ARG A 373 14.89 11.11 31.84
C ARG A 373 15.55 12.29 31.14
N ILE A 374 15.06 13.49 31.46
CA ILE A 374 15.81 14.72 31.31
C ILE A 374 16.79 14.74 32.47
N SER A 375 18.09 14.75 32.17
CA SER A 375 19.15 15.22 33.06
C SER A 375 19.72 16.48 32.46
#